data_AF-A0A935T213-F1
#
_entry.id   AF-A0A935T213-F1
#
_cell.length_a   1.000
_cell.length_b   1.000
_cell.length_c   1.000
_cell.angle_alpha   90.00
_cell.angle_beta   90.00
_cell.angle_gamma   90.00
#
_symmetry.space_group_name_H-M   'P 1'
#
loop_
_entity.id
_entity.type
_entity.pdbx_description
1 polymer ?
#
loop_
_entity_poly.entity_id
_entity_poly.type
_entity_poly.pdbx_seq_one_letter_code
_entity_poly.pdbx_strand_id
1 'polypeptide(L)'
;MRRHRTSDHAAASTPRPTRRIHEEPAGKLRELAGCPTCQASYRNGRWTWETPPIGSYAHVCPACDQIAKDDAGGELHLAGAFLAAHRAEIEACLRNVEAREKREHPLKRIMSIRDEEDEVVVRLTDPKLVIQLGHALERAYDGKLELPATTADRSSPARGRWRRD
;
A
#
# COMPACT_ATOMS: atom_id res chain seq x y z
N MET A 1 -25.06 29.55 32.92
CA MET A 1 -23.88 29.87 32.08
C MET A 1 -23.79 28.86 30.93
N ARG A 2 -24.23 29.24 29.73
CA ARG A 2 -24.16 28.39 28.52
C ARG A 2 -22.83 28.65 27.83
N ARG A 3 -22.04 27.60 27.58
CA ARG A 3 -20.80 27.71 26.80
C ARG A 3 -21.18 27.90 25.33
N HIS A 4 -20.78 29.02 24.74
CA HIS A 4 -20.82 29.20 23.29
C HIS A 4 -19.77 28.29 22.66
N ARG A 5 -20.22 27.40 21.77
CA ARG A 5 -19.33 26.60 20.92
C ARG A 5 -19.03 27.43 19.68
N THR A 6 -17.79 27.90 19.55
CA THR A 6 -17.28 28.49 18.32
C THR A 6 -17.11 27.39 17.29
N SER A 7 -17.82 27.53 16.17
CA SER A 7 -17.72 26.65 15.01
C SER A 7 -16.70 27.24 14.03
N ASP A 8 -15.42 27.14 14.35
CA ASP A 8 -14.35 27.34 13.38
C ASP A 8 -13.41 26.13 13.43
N HIS A 9 -13.84 25.06 12.78
CA HIS A 9 -12.96 23.94 12.44
C HIS A 9 -12.73 23.98 10.93
N ALA A 10 -11.54 24.43 10.53
CA ALA A 10 -11.07 24.48 9.15
C ALA A 10 -11.06 23.10 8.43
N ALA A 11 -11.29 22.01 9.15
CA ALA A 11 -11.42 20.66 8.59
C ALA A 11 -12.72 20.42 7.81
N ALA A 12 -13.72 21.30 7.92
CA ALA A 12 -15.03 21.13 7.26
C ALA A 12 -15.02 21.44 5.74
N SER A 13 -13.93 22.00 5.21
CA SER A 13 -13.86 22.50 3.82
C SER A 13 -13.13 21.54 2.86
N THR A 14 -12.63 20.40 3.33
CA THR A 14 -12.01 19.42 2.43
C THR A 14 -13.11 18.55 1.83
N PRO A 15 -13.34 18.56 0.49
CA PRO A 15 -14.28 17.63 -0.11
C PRO A 15 -13.84 16.22 0.26
N ARG A 16 -14.75 15.45 0.86
CA ARG A 16 -14.50 14.04 1.18
C ARG A 16 -14.14 13.37 -0.15
N PRO A 17 -12.94 12.76 -0.28
CA PRO A 17 -12.57 12.11 -1.52
C PRO A 17 -13.66 11.11 -1.88
N THR A 18 -14.09 11.11 -3.14
CA THR A 18 -15.12 10.19 -3.64
C THR A 18 -14.77 8.79 -3.18
N ARG A 19 -15.70 8.17 -2.44
CA ARG A 19 -15.56 6.80 -1.94
C ARG A 19 -15.15 5.93 -3.13
N ARG A 20 -13.98 5.27 -3.08
CA ARG A 20 -13.63 4.33 -4.14
C ARG A 20 -14.69 3.25 -4.16
N ILE A 21 -15.41 3.17 -5.27
CA ILE A 21 -16.26 2.03 -5.56
C ILE A 21 -15.30 1.00 -6.15
N HIS A 22 -14.81 0.10 -5.29
CA HIS A 22 -14.06 -1.05 -5.77
C HIS A 22 -15.07 -1.94 -6.49
N GLU A 23 -15.10 -1.86 -7.82
CA GLU A 23 -15.85 -2.79 -8.64
C GLU A 23 -15.09 -4.12 -8.60
N GLU A 24 -15.54 -5.03 -7.73
CA GLU A 24 -15.02 -6.39 -7.73
C GLU A 24 -15.25 -6.98 -9.13
N PRO A 25 -14.21 -7.46 -9.83
CA PRO A 25 -14.41 -8.03 -11.16
C PRO A 25 -15.43 -9.15 -11.05
N ALA A 26 -16.56 -8.98 -11.73
CA ALA A 26 -17.68 -9.89 -11.72
C ALA A 26 -17.26 -11.22 -12.36
N GLY A 27 -16.81 -12.16 -11.53
CA GLY A 27 -16.50 -13.54 -11.91
C GLY A 27 -15.18 -14.04 -11.34
N LYS A 28 -15.18 -15.25 -10.78
CA LYS A 28 -13.95 -15.96 -10.43
C LYS A 28 -13.09 -16.06 -11.69
N LEU A 29 -11.84 -15.60 -11.62
CA LEU A 29 -10.87 -15.80 -12.70
C LEU A 29 -10.83 -17.28 -13.06
N ARG A 30 -10.78 -17.58 -14.36
CA ARG A 30 -10.54 -18.95 -14.80
C ARG A 30 -9.13 -19.34 -14.35
N GLU A 31 -8.99 -20.56 -13.86
CA GLU A 31 -7.70 -21.19 -13.67
C GLU A 31 -6.94 -21.10 -15.00
N LEU A 32 -5.67 -20.71 -15.01
CA LEU A 32 -4.83 -20.42 -16.21
C LEU A 32 -4.70 -18.93 -16.63
N ALA A 33 -4.89 -17.94 -15.78
CA ALA A 33 -4.56 -16.56 -16.17
C ALA A 33 -3.04 -16.26 -16.04
N GLY A 34 -2.47 -15.47 -16.95
CA GLY A 34 -1.09 -14.98 -16.89
C GLY A 34 -1.01 -13.47 -17.11
N CYS A 35 -0.26 -12.75 -16.27
CA CYS A 35 -0.10 -11.30 -16.39
C CYS A 35 0.91 -10.94 -17.48
N PRO A 36 0.51 -10.23 -18.56
CA PRO A 36 1.43 -9.87 -19.63
C PRO A 36 2.50 -8.85 -19.18
N THR A 37 2.25 -8.11 -18.11
CA THR A 37 3.14 -7.04 -17.61
C THR A 37 4.25 -7.57 -16.70
N CYS A 38 3.91 -8.49 -15.79
CA CYS A 38 4.87 -8.98 -14.77
C CYS A 38 5.06 -10.50 -14.79
N GLN A 39 4.37 -11.23 -15.65
CA GLN A 39 4.45 -12.69 -15.80
C GLN A 39 3.96 -13.52 -14.60
N ALA A 40 3.43 -12.89 -13.55
CA ALA A 40 2.72 -13.61 -12.49
C ALA A 40 1.54 -14.40 -13.06
N SER A 41 1.28 -15.60 -12.55
CA SER A 41 0.18 -16.48 -13.00
C SER A 41 -0.89 -16.64 -11.92
N TYR A 42 -2.12 -16.96 -12.32
CA TYR A 42 -3.23 -17.25 -11.42
C TYR A 42 -3.53 -18.75 -11.38
N ARG A 43 -3.29 -19.39 -10.23
CA ARG A 43 -3.50 -20.82 -10.00
C ARG A 43 -4.08 -21.05 -8.60
N ASN A 44 -4.96 -22.04 -8.44
CA ASN A 44 -5.55 -22.39 -7.14
C ASN A 44 -6.13 -21.19 -6.37
N GLY A 45 -6.78 -20.26 -7.09
CA GLY A 45 -7.39 -19.09 -6.47
C GLY A 45 -6.44 -17.95 -6.09
N ARG A 46 -5.14 -18.05 -6.37
CA ARG A 46 -4.13 -17.04 -5.99
C ARG A 46 -3.16 -16.69 -7.13
N TRP A 47 -2.58 -15.50 -7.05
CA TRP A 47 -1.47 -15.11 -7.92
C TRP A 47 -0.14 -15.64 -7.39
N THR A 48 0.70 -16.21 -8.26
CA THR A 48 2.02 -16.77 -7.93
C THR A 48 3.07 -16.35 -8.97
N TRP A 49 4.35 -16.60 -8.68
CA TRP A 49 5.44 -16.47 -9.67
C TRP A 49 5.71 -17.76 -10.45
N GLU A 50 4.90 -18.80 -10.27
CA GLU A 50 5.01 -20.01 -11.08
C GLU A 50 4.75 -19.66 -12.55
N THR A 51 5.48 -20.33 -13.45
CA THR A 51 5.30 -20.14 -14.88
C THR A 51 3.83 -20.39 -15.25
N PRO A 52 3.18 -19.47 -16.00
CA PRO A 52 1.83 -19.68 -16.48
C PRO A 52 1.76 -20.99 -17.29
N PRO A 53 0.78 -21.88 -17.03
CA PRO A 53 0.65 -23.09 -17.81
C PRO A 53 0.41 -22.81 -19.29
N ILE A 54 0.75 -23.78 -20.15
CA ILE A 54 0.47 -23.69 -21.59
C ILE A 54 -1.03 -23.49 -21.80
N GLY A 55 -1.39 -22.54 -22.67
CA GLY A 55 -2.78 -22.14 -22.91
C GLY A 55 -3.31 -21.09 -21.93
N SER A 56 -2.46 -20.52 -21.08
CA SER A 56 -2.84 -19.40 -20.23
C SER A 56 -3.30 -18.18 -21.03
N TYR A 57 -4.43 -17.60 -20.64
CA TYR A 57 -4.93 -16.37 -21.25
C TYR A 57 -4.31 -15.15 -20.57
N ALA A 58 -4.13 -14.07 -21.35
CA ALA A 58 -3.60 -12.83 -20.84
C ALA A 58 -4.61 -12.11 -19.93
N HIS A 59 -4.19 -11.79 -18.71
CA HIS A 59 -4.99 -11.01 -17.77
C HIS A 59 -4.07 -10.20 -16.85
N VAL A 60 -4.25 -8.87 -16.80
CA VAL A 60 -3.42 -8.00 -15.96
C VAL A 60 -3.70 -8.29 -14.48
N CYS A 61 -2.64 -8.52 -13.69
CA CYS A 61 -2.83 -8.79 -12.26
C CYS A 61 -3.24 -7.52 -11.51
N PRO A 62 -3.94 -7.65 -10.35
CA PRO A 62 -4.42 -6.49 -9.59
C PRO A 62 -3.33 -5.49 -9.20
N ALA A 63 -2.09 -5.93 -8.98
CA ALA A 63 -1.00 -5.02 -8.64
C ALA A 63 -0.50 -4.23 -9.86
N CYS A 64 -0.41 -4.86 -11.04
CA CYS A 64 -0.06 -4.14 -12.27
C CYS A 64 -1.16 -3.16 -12.69
N ASP A 65 -2.43 -3.52 -12.51
CA ASP A 65 -3.56 -2.63 -12.78
C ASP A 65 -3.56 -1.41 -11.83
N GLN A 66 -3.39 -1.62 -10.52
CA GLN A 66 -3.25 -0.52 -9.54
C GLN A 66 -2.08 0.40 -9.88
N ILE A 67 -0.92 -0.15 -10.24
CA ILE A 67 0.26 0.64 -10.63
C ILE A 67 -0.04 1.48 -11.89
N ALA A 68 -0.67 0.88 -12.91
CA ALA A 68 -0.99 1.59 -14.14
C ALA A 68 -2.00 2.73 -13.93
N LYS A 69 -2.91 2.58 -12.97
CA LYS A 69 -3.94 3.58 -12.63
C LYS A 69 -3.52 4.56 -11.52
N ASP A 70 -2.30 4.45 -11.01
CA ASP A 70 -1.82 5.15 -9.81
C ASP A 70 -2.78 5.00 -8.60
N ASP A 71 -3.44 3.84 -8.48
CA ASP A 71 -4.49 3.57 -7.51
C ASP A 71 -3.94 2.79 -6.30
N ALA A 72 -3.26 3.50 -5.40
CA ALA A 72 -2.64 2.85 -4.23
C ALA A 72 -3.65 2.17 -3.31
N GLY A 73 -3.39 0.94 -2.90
CA GLY A 73 -4.15 0.20 -1.90
C GLY A 73 -3.76 0.56 -0.45
N GLY A 74 -2.56 1.10 -0.25
CA GLY A 74 -2.11 1.58 1.06
C GLY A 74 -1.01 2.63 0.96
N GLU A 75 -0.86 3.43 2.01
CA GLU A 75 0.13 4.50 2.14
C GLU A 75 0.76 4.46 3.53
N LEU A 76 2.09 4.52 3.58
CA LEU A 76 2.86 4.62 4.83
C LEU A 76 3.60 5.96 4.83
N HIS A 77 3.23 6.83 5.76
CA HIS A 77 3.80 8.17 5.91
C HIS A 77 4.93 8.13 6.94
N LEU A 78 6.12 8.58 6.55
CA LEU A 78 7.33 8.55 7.36
C LEU A 78 7.77 9.98 7.68
N ALA A 79 8.04 10.29 8.95
CA ALA A 79 8.44 11.65 9.35
C ALA A 79 9.44 11.66 10.52
N GLY A 80 9.99 12.84 10.80
CA GLY A 80 10.87 13.12 11.94
C GLY A 80 12.35 13.25 11.57
N ALA A 81 13.15 13.85 12.46
CA ALA A 81 14.54 14.21 12.16
C ALA A 81 15.43 12.99 11.83
N PHE A 82 15.13 11.83 12.41
CA PHE A 82 15.84 10.59 12.10
C PHE A 82 15.70 10.18 10.62
N LEU A 83 14.53 10.39 10.01
CA LEU A 83 14.32 10.08 8.59
C LEU A 83 15.23 10.92 7.69
N ALA A 84 15.40 12.20 7.99
CA ALA A 84 16.28 13.08 7.23
C ALA A 84 17.74 12.64 7.30
N ALA A 85 18.19 12.14 8.46
CA ALA A 85 19.54 11.63 8.65
C ALA A 85 19.77 10.24 8.05
N HIS A 86 18.74 9.37 8.02
CA HIS A 86 18.86 7.95 7.68
C HIS A 86 18.02 7.51 6.46
N ARG A 87 17.71 8.44 5.55
CA ARG A 87 16.83 8.20 4.38
C ARG A 87 17.18 6.95 3.59
N ALA A 88 18.46 6.80 3.19
CA ALA A 88 18.88 5.68 2.35
C ALA A 88 18.73 4.32 3.06
N GLU A 89 19.01 4.27 4.37
CA GLU A 89 18.90 3.05 5.17
C GLU A 89 17.43 2.65 5.38
N ILE A 90 16.55 3.63 5.59
CA ILE A 90 15.11 3.42 5.69
C ILE A 90 14.55 2.91 4.35
N GLU A 91 14.91 3.54 3.23
CA GLU A 91 14.49 3.07 1.91
C GLU A 91 14.97 1.66 1.61
N ALA A 92 16.22 1.34 1.93
CA ALA A 92 16.75 -0.02 1.81
C ALA A 92 15.97 -1.02 2.67
N CYS A 93 15.63 -0.67 3.92
CA CYS A 93 14.81 -1.49 4.80
C CYS A 93 13.44 -1.79 4.17
N LEU A 94 12.76 -0.77 3.64
CA LEU A 94 11.45 -0.91 3.00
C LEU A 94 11.53 -1.83 1.77
N ARG A 95 12.53 -1.62 0.90
CA ARG A 95 12.73 -2.43 -0.32
C ARG A 95 13.08 -3.88 0.01
N ASN A 96 13.82 -4.13 1.08
CA ASN A 96 14.14 -5.48 1.53
C ASN A 96 12.89 -6.22 2.02
N VAL A 97 12.03 -5.54 2.78
CA VAL A 97 10.75 -6.10 3.22
C VAL A 97 9.82 -6.35 2.01
N GLU A 98 9.70 -5.39 1.09
CA GLU A 98 8.97 -5.58 -0.16
C GLU A 98 9.47 -6.80 -0.92
N ALA A 99 10.78 -6.92 -1.14
CA ALA A 99 11.37 -8.03 -1.87
C ALA A 99 11.08 -9.38 -1.21
N ARG A 100 11.13 -9.46 0.13
CA ARG A 100 10.79 -10.68 0.88
C ARG A 100 9.31 -11.04 0.70
N GLU A 101 8.42 -10.09 0.94
CA GLU A 101 6.96 -10.30 0.81
C GLU A 101 6.56 -10.66 -0.61
N LYS A 102 7.14 -9.96 -1.59
CA LYS A 102 6.84 -10.13 -3.01
C LYS A 102 7.17 -11.53 -3.49
N ARG A 103 8.20 -12.20 -2.96
CA ARG A 103 8.58 -13.58 -3.36
C ARG A 103 7.43 -14.58 -3.19
N GLU A 104 6.62 -14.43 -2.17
CA GLU A 104 5.46 -15.31 -1.92
C GLU A 104 4.14 -14.67 -2.35
N HIS A 105 4.10 -13.34 -2.38
CA HIS A 105 2.90 -12.56 -2.68
C HIS A 105 3.15 -11.59 -3.83
N PRO A 106 2.99 -12.03 -5.09
CA PRO A 106 3.27 -11.21 -6.26
C PRO A 106 2.56 -9.86 -6.29
N LEU A 107 1.43 -9.74 -5.56
CA LEU A 107 0.60 -8.53 -5.52
C LEU A 107 1.05 -7.50 -4.48
N LYS A 108 1.96 -7.84 -3.56
CA LYS A 108 2.49 -6.91 -2.56
C LYS A 108 3.70 -6.17 -3.15
N ARG A 109 3.52 -4.90 -3.50
CA ARG A 109 4.54 -4.08 -4.16
C ARG A 109 4.53 -2.65 -3.63
N ILE A 110 5.71 -2.04 -3.60
CA ILE A 110 5.89 -0.60 -3.46
C ILE A 110 5.67 0.01 -4.84
N MET A 111 4.68 0.88 -4.96
CA MET A 111 4.37 1.63 -6.17
C MET A 111 5.34 2.81 -6.34
N SER A 112 5.56 3.56 -5.26
CA SER A 112 6.49 4.69 -5.25
C SER A 112 6.88 5.06 -3.82
N ILE A 113 8.02 5.74 -3.69
CA ILE A 113 8.48 6.41 -2.48
C ILE A 113 8.69 7.86 -2.91
N ARG A 114 7.92 8.79 -2.34
CA ARG A 114 7.91 10.19 -2.75
C ARG A 114 8.17 11.10 -1.55
N ASP A 115 8.91 12.17 -1.78
CA ASP A 115 9.06 13.26 -0.82
C ASP A 115 7.85 14.19 -0.92
N GLU A 116 7.20 14.46 0.21
CA GLU A 116 6.06 15.37 0.34
C GLU A 116 6.28 16.30 1.53
N GLU A 117 6.61 17.58 1.25
CA GLU A 117 6.92 18.61 2.25
C GLU A 117 7.89 18.12 3.36
N ASP A 118 7.34 17.74 4.51
CA ASP A 118 8.07 17.31 5.72
C ASP A 118 7.99 15.78 5.97
N GLU A 119 7.50 15.01 5.02
CA GLU A 119 7.36 13.55 5.12
C GLU A 119 7.76 12.82 3.84
N VAL A 120 8.04 11.52 3.98
CA VAL A 120 8.19 10.59 2.86
C VAL A 120 6.97 9.69 2.83
N VAL A 121 6.29 9.67 1.68
CA VAL A 121 5.09 8.86 1.46
C VAL A 121 5.43 7.64 0.62
N VAL A 122 5.25 6.47 1.22
CA VAL A 122 5.44 5.16 0.58
C VAL A 122 4.08 4.64 0.13
N ARG A 123 3.85 4.57 -1.18
CA ARG A 123 2.58 4.11 -1.77
C ARG A 123 2.68 2.64 -2.16
N LEU A 124 1.66 1.85 -1.84
CA LEU A 124 1.67 0.39 -1.87
C LEU A 124 0.43 -0.17 -2.57
N THR A 125 0.57 -1.32 -3.22
CA THR A 125 -0.55 -2.03 -3.88
C THR A 125 -1.39 -2.89 -2.93
N ASP A 126 -0.94 -3.11 -1.69
CA ASP A 126 -1.63 -3.98 -0.73
C ASP A 126 -1.68 -3.34 0.67
N PRO A 127 -2.88 -3.24 1.29
CA PRO A 127 -3.05 -2.71 2.64
C PRO A 127 -2.22 -3.41 3.73
N LYS A 128 -2.01 -4.73 3.63
CA LYS A 128 -1.24 -5.49 4.62
C LYS A 128 0.25 -5.19 4.51
N LEU A 129 0.73 -4.78 3.33
CA LEU A 129 2.12 -4.37 3.18
C LEU A 129 2.42 -3.10 4.00
N VAL A 130 1.44 -2.21 4.22
CA VAL A 130 1.57 -1.05 5.14
C VAL A 130 1.97 -1.53 6.54
N ILE A 131 1.24 -2.51 7.07
CA ILE A 131 1.47 -3.10 8.40
C ILE A 131 2.85 -3.75 8.48
N GLN A 132 3.22 -4.51 7.45
CA GLN A 132 4.48 -5.25 7.41
C GLN A 132 5.70 -4.31 7.36
N LEU A 133 5.61 -3.24 6.56
CA LEU A 133 6.66 -2.22 6.49
C LEU A 133 6.72 -1.41 7.78
N GLY A 134 5.59 -0.97 8.32
CA GLY A 134 5.51 -0.21 9.56
C GLY A 134 6.18 -0.94 10.74
N HIS A 135 5.82 -2.20 10.96
CA HIS A 135 6.46 -3.00 12.02
C HIS A 135 7.94 -3.31 11.74
N ALA A 136 8.36 -3.37 10.47
CA ALA A 136 9.78 -3.53 10.16
C ALA A 136 10.59 -2.30 10.55
N LEU A 137 10.06 -1.10 10.29
CA LEU A 137 10.68 0.16 10.74
C LEU A 137 10.71 0.24 12.26
N GLU A 138 9.58 -0.02 12.94
CA GLU A 138 9.50 -0.01 14.40
C GLU A 138 10.50 -0.98 15.05
N ARG A 139 10.66 -2.18 14.50
CA ARG A 139 11.64 -3.14 15.04
C ARG A 139 13.10 -2.77 14.75
N ALA A 140 13.37 -2.15 13.60
CA ALA A 140 14.74 -1.82 13.19
C ALA A 140 15.22 -0.51 13.82
N TYR A 141 14.30 0.42 14.04
CA TYR A 141 14.60 1.81 14.36
C TYR A 141 13.67 2.40 15.43
N ASP A 142 12.95 1.61 16.22
CA ASP A 142 12.01 2.15 17.22
C ASP A 142 11.05 3.19 16.63
N GLY A 143 10.71 4.23 17.38
CA GLY A 143 9.83 5.32 16.95
C GLY A 143 8.36 5.03 17.24
N LYS A 144 7.51 6.01 16.90
CA LYS A 144 6.07 5.92 17.09
C LYS A 144 5.43 5.40 15.81
N LEU A 145 4.79 4.22 15.89
CA LEU A 145 4.05 3.61 14.80
C LEU A 145 2.54 3.70 15.05
N GLU A 146 1.80 4.16 14.04
CA GLU A 146 0.34 4.15 13.99
C GLU A 146 -0.08 3.37 12.74
N LEU A 147 -0.95 2.38 12.91
CA LEU A 147 -1.40 1.48 11.84
C LEU A 147 -2.91 1.57 11.64
N PRO A 148 -3.41 1.24 10.44
CA PRO A 148 -4.84 1.23 10.18
C PRO A 148 -5.52 0.15 11.06
N ALA A 149 -6.67 0.48 11.65
CA ALA A 149 -7.42 -0.44 12.50
C ALA A 149 -7.90 -1.70 11.75
N THR A 150 -8.11 -1.58 10.43
CA THR A 150 -8.49 -2.70 9.56
C THR A 150 -7.89 -2.52 8.17
N THR A 151 -7.65 -3.64 7.50
CA THR A 151 -7.26 -3.70 6.08
C THR A 151 -8.40 -4.18 5.18
N ALA A 152 -9.59 -4.38 5.75
CA ALA A 152 -10.75 -4.87 5.02
C ALA A 152 -11.51 -3.77 4.26
N ASP A 153 -11.46 -2.52 4.75
CA ASP A 153 -12.02 -1.38 4.03
C ASP A 153 -11.11 -1.03 2.85
N ARG A 154 -11.65 -1.16 1.64
CA ARG A 154 -10.96 -0.85 0.38
C ARG A 154 -11.53 0.38 -0.32
N SER A 155 -12.36 1.15 0.37
CA SER A 155 -12.95 2.38 -0.16
C SER A 155 -12.01 3.59 -0.14
N SER A 156 -10.89 3.45 0.57
CA SER A 156 -9.75 4.36 0.56
C SER A 156 -8.45 3.58 0.83
N PRO A 157 -7.27 4.12 0.49
CA PRO A 157 -6.00 3.49 0.82
C PRO A 157 -5.86 3.32 2.34
N ALA A 158 -5.40 2.16 2.79
CA ALA A 158 -5.06 1.97 4.21
C ALA A 158 -3.86 2.84 4.57
N ARG A 159 -3.95 3.64 5.64
CA ARG A 159 -2.92 4.61 6.04
C ARG A 159 -2.22 4.18 7.31
N GLY A 160 -0.89 4.10 7.26
CA GLY A 160 -0.01 4.00 8.42
C GLY A 160 0.86 5.24 8.54
N ARG A 161 1.35 5.53 9.75
CA ARG A 161 2.28 6.61 10.03
C ARG A 161 3.38 6.12 10.96
N TRP A 162 4.63 6.39 10.61
CA TRP A 162 5.78 6.12 11.47
C TRP A 162 6.56 7.42 11.65
N ARG A 163 6.96 7.71 12.89
CA ARG A 163 7.74 8.90 13.23
C ARG A 163 8.87 8.59 14.20
N ARG A 164 10.05 9.15 13.94
CA ARG A 164 11.18 9.18 14.87
C ARG A 164 11.92 10.51 14.80
N ASP A 165 12.06 11.16 15.94
CA ASP A 165 12.85 12.37 16.12
C ASP A 165 14.27 12.04 16.61
#